data_AF-A0A0H3J3J3-F1
#
_entry.id   AF-A0A0H3J3J3-F1
#
_cell.length_a   1.000
_cell.length_b   1.000
_cell.length_c   1.000
_cell.angle_alpha   90.00
_cell.angle_beta   90.00
_cell.angle_gamma   90.00
#
_symmetry.space_group_name_H-M   'P 1'
#
loop_
_entity.id
_entity.type
_entity.pdbx_description
1 polymer ?
#
loop_
_entity_poly.entity_id
_entity_poly.type
_entity_poly.pdbx_seq_one_letter_code
_entity_poly.pdbx_strand_id
1 'polypeptide(L)'
;MVSSKKDLLKKIIGVLGDSGREAFNSIINNEVEEAVAYERENGIINAAAALKDAKVNEEDILTFLQKHWNICRDEAEDYLRVKYPYRELESYLTKRGLSSEAVENFMKSNLVRIKLRHNQILWKLSPEKLMKAIEENK
;
A
#
# COMPACT_ATOMS: atom_id res chain seq x y z
N MET A 1 25.34 11.33 4.94
CA MET A 1 24.32 10.47 4.29
C MET A 1 22.92 11.10 4.15
N VAL A 2 22.71 12.41 4.44
CA VAL A 2 21.37 13.05 4.45
C VAL A 2 20.87 13.49 3.05
N SER A 3 21.75 13.66 2.06
CA SER A 3 21.39 14.18 0.72
C SER A 3 20.46 13.24 -0.07
N SER A 4 20.78 11.94 -0.12
CA SER A 4 20.08 10.97 -0.99
C SER A 4 18.58 10.82 -0.67
N LYS A 5 18.18 10.93 0.60
CA LYS A 5 16.76 10.84 1.00
C LYS A 5 15.99 12.06 0.54
N LYS A 6 16.53 13.27 0.73
CA LYS A 6 15.89 14.53 0.31
C LYS A 6 15.80 14.65 -1.21
N ASP A 7 16.79 14.16 -1.94
CA ASP A 7 16.81 14.21 -3.40
C ASP A 7 15.81 13.23 -4.02
N LEU A 8 15.68 12.01 -3.47
CA LEU A 8 14.66 11.04 -3.86
C LEU A 8 13.25 11.58 -3.59
N LEU A 9 13.05 12.19 -2.42
CA LEU A 9 11.77 12.83 -2.03
C LEU A 9 11.38 13.95 -2.99
N LYS A 10 12.31 14.86 -3.32
CA LYS A 10 12.08 15.94 -4.28
C LYS A 10 11.75 15.42 -5.68
N LYS A 11 12.42 14.35 -6.11
CA LYS A 11 12.14 13.70 -7.39
C LYS A 11 10.73 13.12 -7.42
N ILE A 12 10.32 12.43 -6.36
CA ILE A 12 8.97 11.86 -6.22
C ILE A 12 7.90 12.98 -6.18
N ILE A 13 8.10 14.01 -5.36
CA ILE A 13 7.21 15.19 -5.27
C ILE A 13 7.11 15.93 -6.62
N GLY A 14 8.19 15.98 -7.38
CA GLY A 14 8.23 16.59 -8.71
C GLY A 14 7.38 15.85 -9.76
N VAL A 15 7.20 14.53 -9.60
CA VAL A 15 6.41 13.67 -10.51
C VAL A 15 4.92 13.64 -10.12
N LEU A 16 4.59 13.97 -8.88
CA LEU A 16 3.22 14.03 -8.37
C LEU A 16 2.51 15.32 -8.82
N GLY A 17 1.24 15.20 -9.26
CA GLY A 17 0.33 16.34 -9.39
C GLY A 17 -0.05 16.94 -8.03
N ASP A 18 -0.71 18.10 -8.01
CA ASP A 18 -0.86 18.89 -6.78
C ASP A 18 -1.58 18.15 -5.63
N SER A 19 -2.64 17.38 -5.93
CA SER A 19 -3.31 16.54 -4.93
C SER A 19 -2.41 15.43 -4.37
N GLY A 20 -1.50 14.90 -5.20
CA GLY A 20 -0.52 13.90 -4.77
C GLY A 20 0.55 14.49 -3.85
N ARG A 21 0.90 15.77 -4.04
CA ARG A 21 1.87 16.47 -3.17
C ARG A 21 1.30 16.74 -1.78
N GLU A 22 0.04 17.15 -1.69
CA GLU A 22 -0.62 17.44 -0.41
C GLU A 22 -0.77 16.18 0.46
N ALA A 23 -1.23 15.07 -0.13
CA ALA A 23 -1.31 13.78 0.56
C ALA A 23 0.07 13.29 1.05
N PHE A 24 1.12 13.54 0.27
CA PHE A 24 2.48 13.16 0.62
C PHE A 24 3.06 13.99 1.76
N ASN A 25 2.77 15.31 1.77
CA ASN A 25 3.20 16.21 2.83
C ASN A 25 2.52 15.91 4.18
N SER A 26 1.28 15.44 4.19
CA SER A 26 0.59 15.08 5.44
C SER A 26 1.18 13.83 6.10
N ILE A 27 1.62 12.85 5.30
CA ILE A 27 2.28 11.62 5.77
C ILE A 27 3.61 11.94 6.49
N ILE A 28 4.33 12.97 6.04
CA ILE A 28 5.62 13.37 6.64
C ILE A 28 5.44 13.97 8.04
N ASN A 29 4.28 14.52 8.37
CA ASN A 29 4.09 15.40 9.52
C ASN A 29 3.49 14.76 10.79
N ASN A 30 3.27 13.43 10.85
CA ASN A 30 2.56 12.79 11.98
C ASN A 30 3.44 11.86 12.85
N GLU A 31 3.44 12.04 14.18
CA GLU A 31 4.09 11.20 15.21
C GLU A 31 3.28 11.12 16.54
N VAL A 32 2.82 9.93 17.03
CA VAL A 32 2.45 9.61 18.46
C VAL A 32 2.47 8.09 18.82
N GLU A 33 3.11 7.64 19.92
CA GLU A 33 3.77 6.32 20.16
C GLU A 33 3.03 4.94 20.20
N GLU A 34 1.72 4.79 20.46
CA GLU A 34 1.03 3.47 20.33
C GLU A 34 0.02 3.45 19.19
N ALA A 35 -0.67 4.58 19.03
CA ALA A 35 -1.18 5.02 17.73
C ALA A 35 -0.08 4.89 16.66
N VAL A 36 1.20 5.05 16.99
CA VAL A 36 2.34 5.01 16.06
C VAL A 36 2.46 3.68 15.38
N ALA A 37 2.22 2.54 16.00
CA ALA A 37 2.38 1.28 15.27
C ALA A 37 1.30 1.13 14.18
N TYR A 38 0.05 1.42 14.54
CA TYR A 38 -1.08 1.40 13.63
C TYR A 38 -1.02 2.53 12.59
N GLU A 39 -0.67 3.74 13.00
CA GLU A 39 -0.46 4.92 12.16
C GLU A 39 0.77 4.76 11.27
N ARG A 40 1.82 4.08 11.73
CA ARG A 40 2.98 3.72 10.92
C ARG A 40 2.59 2.74 9.84
N GLU A 41 1.91 1.65 10.19
CA GLU A 41 1.40 0.70 9.20
C GLU A 41 0.47 1.39 8.20
N ASN A 42 -0.47 2.20 8.68
CA ASN A 42 -1.35 2.97 7.81
C ASN A 42 -0.60 3.96 6.94
N GLY A 43 0.42 4.63 7.47
CA GLY A 43 1.27 5.57 6.77
C GLY A 43 2.06 4.90 5.65
N ILE A 44 2.63 3.72 5.91
CA ILE A 44 3.33 2.92 4.90
C ILE A 44 2.36 2.49 3.80
N ILE A 45 1.17 1.97 4.15
CA ILE A 45 0.17 1.51 3.19
C ILE A 45 -0.36 2.69 2.35
N ASN A 46 -0.67 3.83 2.97
CA ASN A 46 -1.15 5.02 2.28
C ASN A 46 -0.08 5.58 1.34
N ALA A 47 1.19 5.56 1.75
CA ALA A 47 2.28 5.97 0.88
C ALA A 47 2.46 5.02 -0.31
N ALA A 48 2.38 3.70 -0.08
CA ALA A 48 2.40 2.71 -1.15
C ALA A 48 1.26 2.96 -2.16
N ALA A 49 0.05 3.22 -1.68
CA ALA A 49 -1.12 3.55 -2.50
C ALA A 49 -0.87 4.82 -3.35
N ALA A 50 -0.49 5.92 -2.71
CA ALA A 50 -0.26 7.20 -3.40
C ALA A 50 0.83 7.09 -4.47
N LEU A 51 1.92 6.37 -4.18
CA LEU A 51 3.01 6.16 -5.13
C LEU A 51 2.60 5.24 -6.30
N LYS A 52 1.76 4.24 -6.04
CA LYS A 52 1.18 3.38 -7.07
C LYS A 52 0.25 4.15 -8.00
N ASP A 53 -0.63 4.99 -7.45
CA ASP A 53 -1.52 5.86 -8.23
C ASP A 53 -0.74 6.85 -9.09
N ALA A 54 0.38 7.34 -8.56
CA ALA A 54 1.33 8.20 -9.26
C ALA A 54 2.19 7.47 -10.31
N LYS A 55 1.98 6.16 -10.51
CA LYS A 55 2.73 5.32 -11.46
C LYS A 55 4.23 5.31 -11.22
N VAL A 56 4.67 5.49 -9.96
CA VAL A 56 6.08 5.32 -9.58
C VAL A 56 6.46 3.85 -9.79
N ASN A 57 7.66 3.60 -10.30
CA ASN A 57 8.12 2.23 -10.53
C ASN A 57 8.36 1.49 -9.20
N GLU A 58 8.23 0.17 -9.25
CA GLU A 58 8.27 -0.70 -8.07
C GLU A 58 9.55 -0.54 -7.23
N GLU A 59 10.72 -0.48 -7.87
CA GLU A 59 12.00 -0.34 -7.17
C GLU A 59 12.13 1.00 -6.43
N ASP A 60 11.64 2.08 -7.03
CA ASP A 60 11.64 3.40 -6.39
C ASP A 60 10.68 3.43 -5.19
N ILE A 61 9.52 2.76 -5.28
CA ILE A 61 8.58 2.62 -4.15
C ILE A 61 9.25 1.86 -3.01
N LEU A 62 9.83 0.69 -3.29
CA LEU A 62 10.47 -0.16 -2.29
C LEU A 62 11.64 0.57 -1.63
N THR A 63 12.49 1.22 -2.43
CA THR A 63 13.60 2.05 -1.93
C THR A 63 13.10 3.18 -1.03
N PHE A 64 12.00 3.84 -1.41
CA PHE A 64 11.40 4.89 -0.61
C PHE A 64 10.87 4.35 0.73
N LEU A 65 10.10 3.26 0.73
CA LEU A 65 9.55 2.66 1.95
C LEU A 65 10.66 2.26 2.92
N GLN A 66 11.71 1.59 2.42
CA GLN A 66 12.88 1.21 3.20
C GLN A 66 13.57 2.43 3.83
N LYS A 67 13.85 3.49 3.06
CA LYS A 67 14.56 4.69 3.54
C LYS A 67 13.70 5.57 4.44
N HIS A 68 12.39 5.61 4.23
CA HIS A 68 11.50 6.49 4.99
C HIS A 68 11.18 5.89 6.36
N TRP A 69 10.76 4.62 6.41
CA TRP A 69 10.38 3.93 7.65
C TRP A 69 11.47 3.04 8.25
N ASN A 70 12.68 3.04 7.67
CA ASN A 70 13.82 2.24 8.13
C ASN A 70 13.46 0.75 8.28
N ILE A 71 12.80 0.19 7.26
CA ILE A 71 12.39 -1.22 7.19
C ILE A 71 13.27 -1.98 6.19
N CYS A 72 13.37 -3.30 6.35
CA CYS A 72 14.12 -4.13 5.43
C CYS A 72 13.38 -4.31 4.09
N ARG A 73 14.05 -4.91 3.10
CA ARG A 73 13.47 -5.12 1.76
C ARG A 73 12.24 -6.02 1.83
N ASP A 74 12.32 -7.10 2.59
CA ASP A 74 11.23 -8.08 2.73
C ASP A 74 9.99 -7.46 3.37
N GLU A 75 10.18 -6.58 4.36
CA GLU A 75 9.09 -5.81 4.97
C GLU A 75 8.46 -4.86 3.96
N ALA A 76 9.27 -4.09 3.21
CA ALA A 76 8.77 -3.19 2.17
C ALA A 76 7.98 -3.95 1.09
N GLU A 77 8.44 -5.14 0.70
CA GLU A 77 7.73 -6.02 -0.23
C GLU A 77 6.43 -6.58 0.37
N ASP A 78 6.39 -6.97 1.65
CA ASP A 78 5.15 -7.39 2.32
C ASP A 78 4.13 -6.23 2.36
N TYR A 79 4.58 -5.01 2.65
CA TYR A 79 3.71 -3.84 2.61
C TYR A 79 3.16 -3.56 1.21
N LEU A 80 4.02 -3.56 0.20
CA LEU A 80 3.63 -3.23 -1.17
C LEU A 80 2.80 -4.33 -1.85
N ARG A 81 3.15 -5.60 -1.62
CA ARG A 81 2.59 -6.74 -2.37
C ARG A 81 1.50 -7.50 -1.61
N VAL A 82 1.37 -7.29 -0.30
CA VAL A 82 0.37 -7.99 0.51
C VAL A 82 -0.53 -7.02 1.25
N LYS A 83 0.01 -6.18 2.12
CA LYS A 83 -0.81 -5.34 3.00
C LYS A 83 -1.58 -4.24 2.25
N TYR A 84 -0.91 -3.55 1.32
CA TYR A 84 -1.54 -2.56 0.44
C TYR A 84 -2.71 -3.13 -0.38
N PRO A 85 -2.52 -4.16 -1.24
CA PRO A 85 -3.60 -4.69 -2.07
C PRO A 85 -4.71 -5.36 -1.24
N TYR A 86 -4.38 -5.92 -0.08
CA TYR A 86 -5.38 -6.44 0.86
C TYR A 86 -6.31 -5.32 1.35
N ARG A 87 -5.73 -4.20 1.80
CA ARG A 87 -6.50 -3.05 2.31
C ARG A 87 -7.31 -2.34 1.21
N GLU A 88 -6.75 -2.25 0.02
CA GLU A 88 -7.46 -1.69 -1.15
C GLU A 88 -8.67 -2.55 -1.53
N LEU A 89 -8.54 -3.88 -1.50
CA LEU A 89 -9.65 -4.78 -1.76
C LEU A 89 -10.73 -4.68 -0.69
N GLU A 90 -10.35 -4.62 0.59
CA GLU A 90 -11.27 -4.39 1.72
C GLU A 90 -12.05 -3.07 1.55
N SER A 91 -11.35 -1.97 1.23
CA SER A 91 -11.97 -0.67 0.96
C SER A 91 -12.92 -0.73 -0.22
N TYR A 92 -12.54 -1.41 -1.31
CA TYR A 92 -13.37 -1.58 -2.49
C TYR A 92 -14.67 -2.35 -2.20
N LEU A 93 -14.58 -3.47 -1.49
CA LEU A 93 -15.76 -4.26 -1.11
C LEU A 93 -16.70 -3.49 -0.19
N THR A 94 -16.14 -2.74 0.76
CA THR A 94 -16.90 -1.86 1.66
C THR A 94 -17.64 -0.77 0.87
N LYS A 95 -16.97 -0.11 -0.08
CA LYS A 95 -17.57 0.90 -0.98
C LYS A 95 -18.66 0.33 -1.88
N ARG A 96 -18.66 -0.97 -2.15
CA ARG A 96 -19.73 -1.68 -2.86
C ARG A 96 -20.96 -2.01 -1.99
N GLY A 97 -20.93 -1.66 -0.71
CA GLY A 97 -22.05 -1.85 0.22
C GLY A 97 -22.04 -3.18 0.97
N LEU A 98 -20.93 -3.93 0.96
CA LEU A 98 -20.81 -5.12 1.80
C LEU A 98 -20.69 -4.72 3.27
N SER A 99 -21.31 -5.49 4.17
CA SER A 99 -21.10 -5.34 5.60
C SER A 99 -19.68 -5.75 5.99
N SER A 100 -19.18 -5.22 7.10
CA SER A 100 -17.85 -5.59 7.61
C SER A 100 -17.70 -7.10 7.79
N GLU A 101 -18.74 -7.78 8.27
CA GLU A 101 -18.76 -9.25 8.40
C GLU A 101 -18.66 -9.96 7.04
N ALA A 102 -19.39 -9.49 6.02
CA ALA A 102 -19.31 -10.06 4.68
C ALA A 102 -17.93 -9.86 4.04
N VAL A 103 -17.32 -8.68 4.26
CA VAL A 103 -15.96 -8.40 3.80
C VAL A 103 -14.96 -9.31 4.51
N GLU A 104 -15.02 -9.42 5.83
CA GLU A 104 -14.12 -10.30 6.60
C GLU A 104 -14.25 -11.76 6.16
N ASN A 105 -15.48 -12.25 5.99
CA ASN A 105 -15.76 -13.59 5.50
C ASN A 105 -15.20 -13.82 4.09
N PHE A 106 -15.34 -12.85 3.19
CA PHE A 106 -14.75 -12.92 1.85
C PHE A 106 -13.21 -13.02 1.94
N MET A 107 -12.58 -12.14 2.72
CA MET A 107 -11.12 -12.06 2.81
C MET A 107 -10.51 -13.33 3.41
N LYS A 108 -11.16 -13.90 4.45
CA LYS A 108 -10.73 -15.16 5.09
C LYS A 108 -11.02 -16.38 4.24
N SER A 109 -12.25 -16.55 3.77
CA SER A 109 -12.66 -17.77 3.06
C SER A 109 -11.93 -17.96 1.73
N ASN A 110 -11.54 -16.86 1.08
CA ASN A 110 -10.75 -16.92 -0.15
C ASN A 110 -9.23 -16.89 0.09
N LEU A 111 -8.78 -16.93 1.36
CA LEU A 111 -7.37 -16.92 1.74
C LEU A 111 -6.57 -15.80 1.07
N VAL A 112 -7.16 -14.60 0.98
CA VAL A 112 -6.65 -13.50 0.16
C VAL A 112 -5.20 -13.16 0.48
N ARG A 113 -4.85 -13.11 1.77
CA ARG A 113 -3.48 -12.81 2.22
C ARG A 113 -2.47 -13.86 1.75
N ILE A 114 -2.86 -15.14 1.74
CA ILE A 114 -2.02 -16.25 1.25
C ILE A 114 -1.85 -16.13 -0.26
N LYS A 115 -2.94 -15.92 -0.99
CA LYS A 115 -2.91 -15.74 -2.45
C LYS A 115 -2.00 -14.57 -2.85
N LEU A 116 -2.10 -13.43 -2.18
CA LEU A 116 -1.23 -12.26 -2.41
C LEU A 116 0.25 -12.55 -2.12
N ARG A 117 0.54 -13.31 -1.05
CA ARG A 117 1.92 -13.66 -0.68
C ARG A 117 2.59 -14.57 -1.71
N HIS A 118 1.85 -15.50 -2.30
CA HIS A 118 2.41 -16.51 -3.20
C HIS A 118 2.27 -16.20 -4.69
N ASN A 119 1.33 -15.33 -5.08
CA ASN A 119 1.15 -14.94 -6.47
C ASN A 119 1.69 -13.53 -6.74
N GLN A 120 2.81 -13.48 -7.45
CA GLN A 120 3.57 -12.24 -7.72
C GLN A 120 2.86 -11.25 -8.65
N ILE A 121 1.72 -11.62 -9.26
CA ILE A 121 0.99 -10.77 -10.22
C ILE A 121 -0.25 -10.15 -9.58
N LEU A 122 -0.87 -10.81 -8.60
CA LEU A 122 -2.16 -10.37 -8.03
C LEU A 122 -2.13 -8.96 -7.46
N TRP A 123 -1.06 -8.59 -6.76
CA TRP A 123 -0.94 -7.26 -6.14
C TRP A 123 -0.86 -6.10 -7.15
N LYS A 124 -0.59 -6.39 -8.43
CA LYS A 124 -0.55 -5.39 -9.50
C LYS A 124 -1.92 -5.10 -10.10
N LEU A 125 -2.94 -5.89 -9.75
CA LEU A 125 -4.30 -5.75 -10.24
C LEU A 125 -5.04 -4.61 -9.51
N SER A 126 -5.99 -3.97 -10.19
CA SER A 126 -6.95 -3.09 -9.52
C SER A 126 -7.83 -3.88 -8.55
N PRO A 127 -8.45 -3.27 -7.53
CA PRO A 127 -9.27 -3.99 -6.55
C PRO A 127 -10.39 -4.84 -7.17
N GLU A 128 -11.05 -4.32 -8.21
CA GLU A 128 -12.05 -5.08 -8.97
C GLU A 128 -11.45 -6.31 -9.67
N LYS A 129 -10.32 -6.14 -10.36
CA LYS A 129 -9.65 -7.25 -11.07
C LYS A 129 -9.08 -8.28 -10.11
N LEU A 130 -8.58 -7.81 -8.96
CA LEU A 130 -8.08 -8.66 -7.89
C LEU A 130 -9.22 -9.51 -7.31
N MET A 131 -10.37 -8.90 -7.03
CA MET A 131 -11.56 -9.62 -6.56
C MET A 131 -11.96 -10.75 -7.54
N LYS A 132 -12.09 -10.42 -8.83
CA LYS A 132 -12.42 -11.41 -9.88
C LYS A 132 -11.40 -12.55 -9.94
N ALA A 133 -10.11 -12.21 -9.97
CA ALA A 133 -9.04 -13.19 -10.00
C ALA A 133 -9.02 -14.10 -8.76
N ILE A 134 -9.38 -13.57 -7.58
CA ILE A 134 -9.48 -14.37 -6.34
C ILE A 134 -10.65 -15.35 -6.41
N GLU A 135 -11.79 -14.92 -6.96
CA GLU A 135 -13.01 -15.74 -7.11
C GLU A 135 -12.88 -16.83 -8.19
N GLU A 136 -12.17 -16.53 -9.28
CA GLU A 136 -11.91 -17.47 -10.39
C GLU A 136 -10.92 -18.58 -10.00
N ASN A 137 -10.02 -18.30 -9.04
CA ASN A 137 -9.06 -19.28 -8.48
C ASN A 137 -9.59 -19.91 -7.18
N LYS A 138 -10.88 -20.24 -7.13
CA LYS A 138 -11.50 -20.97 -6.00
C LYS A 138 -11.20 -22.46 -6.06
#